data_AF-A0A8C7UD42-F1
#
_entry.id   AF-A0A8C7UD42-F1
#
_cell.length_a   1.000
_cell.length_b   1.000
_cell.length_c   1.000
_cell.angle_alpha   90.00
_cell.angle_beta   90.00
_cell.angle_gamma   90.00
#
_symmetry.space_group_name_H-M   'P 1'
#
loop_
_entity.id
_entity.type
_entity.pdbx_description
1 polymer ?
#
loop_
_entity_poly.entity_id
_entity_poly.type
_entity_poly.pdbx_seq_one_letter_code
_entity_poly.pdbx_strand_id
1 'polypeptide(L)'
;MTASTANYLWSLGDVLGQGATASVYKARNKRTGEQVAVKVFNPLSYSRPYEVQMREFEMLRRLNHNNIVKLFSVEELSNKQKVLVMEYCSGGSLLSLLEEPENTFGLPETEFLIVLQCVVQGMNHLRENGVVHRDIKPGNIMRQVGEDGRSVYKLTDFGAARKLENEETFVSIYGTEEYLHPDMYERAVLRRPQHKAYGVSVDLWSIGVTFYHAAAGSLPFTPYGGPRRNKPTMFKITKEKPVGAIAGVQKVNDGLIEWSYQLPNSCLLSKGLRCQLVPVLAGILEADQEKCWTFDQFFSATTEILQRVSVYLFSLQQATAHRLYIHHYNTAAIFCEEVASQTGVGLEQQHFLFLGHDLSLKGSMKVVNFPSTSPSQPLLLLSRTPETHAGLPFRERMSERHRLRNSRIV
;
A
#
# COMPACT_ATOMS: atom_id res chain seq x y z
N MET A 1 -28.98 -21.68 -3.99
CA MET A 1 -28.42 -22.77 -3.18
C MET A 1 -27.71 -22.19 -1.98
N THR A 2 -27.94 -22.73 -0.79
CA THR A 2 -27.37 -22.26 0.48
C THR A 2 -26.44 -23.32 1.07
N ALA A 3 -25.39 -22.88 1.75
CA ALA A 3 -24.49 -23.75 2.51
C ALA A 3 -24.46 -23.30 3.98
N SER A 4 -24.13 -24.23 4.88
CA SER A 4 -24.19 -23.96 6.32
C SER A 4 -23.27 -24.87 7.10
N THR A 5 -22.82 -24.38 8.25
CA THR A 5 -22.19 -25.15 9.32
C THR A 5 -23.15 -25.25 10.52
N ALA A 6 -22.67 -25.71 11.68
CA ALA A 6 -23.46 -25.70 12.90
C ALA A 6 -24.02 -24.29 13.22
N ASN A 7 -23.16 -23.26 13.19
CA ASN A 7 -23.53 -21.93 13.65
C ASN A 7 -23.70 -20.87 12.55
N TYR A 8 -23.30 -21.14 11.31
CA TYR A 8 -23.30 -20.13 10.24
C TYR A 8 -24.04 -20.60 8.98
N LEU A 9 -24.59 -19.64 8.23
CA LEU A 9 -25.33 -19.85 6.97
C LEU A 9 -24.90 -18.82 5.93
N TRP A 10 -24.78 -19.23 4.67
CA TRP A 10 -24.53 -18.35 3.54
C TRP A 10 -25.20 -18.83 2.24
N SER A 11 -25.38 -17.90 1.31
CA SER A 11 -25.75 -18.21 -0.08
C SER A 11 -24.51 -18.49 -0.91
N LEU A 12 -24.57 -19.47 -1.81
CA LEU A 12 -23.48 -19.70 -2.78
C LEU A 12 -23.34 -18.57 -3.81
N GLY A 13 -24.32 -17.67 -3.91
CA GLY A 13 -24.24 -16.46 -4.73
C GLY A 13 -23.52 -15.29 -4.05
N ASP A 14 -23.37 -15.31 -2.72
CA ASP A 14 -22.79 -14.20 -1.96
C ASP A 14 -21.25 -14.33 -1.87
N VAL A 15 -20.59 -14.49 -3.02
CA VAL A 15 -19.13 -14.64 -3.11
C VAL A 15 -18.47 -13.29 -2.87
N LEU A 16 -17.56 -13.25 -1.89
CA LEU A 16 -16.70 -12.09 -1.61
C LEU A 16 -15.37 -12.16 -2.37
N GLY A 17 -14.87 -13.37 -2.62
CA GLY A 17 -13.65 -13.59 -3.37
C GLY A 17 -13.44 -15.06 -3.72
N GLN A 18 -12.77 -15.31 -4.84
CA GLN A 18 -12.46 -16.66 -5.30
C GLN A 18 -10.98 -16.74 -5.64
N GLY A 19 -10.29 -17.71 -5.03
CA GLY A 19 -8.88 -17.95 -5.22
C GLY A 19 -8.58 -19.37 -5.66
N ALA A 20 -7.29 -19.65 -5.90
CA ALA A 20 -6.84 -20.96 -6.35
C ALA A 20 -7.07 -22.09 -5.33
N THR A 21 -7.26 -21.78 -4.04
CA THR A 21 -7.36 -22.75 -2.95
C THR A 21 -8.66 -22.68 -2.16
N ALA A 22 -9.44 -21.61 -2.33
CA ALA A 22 -10.63 -21.37 -1.55
C ALA A 22 -11.57 -20.36 -2.21
N SER A 23 -12.83 -20.38 -1.81
CA SER A 23 -13.81 -19.31 -2.05
C SER A 23 -14.23 -18.72 -0.71
N VAL A 24 -14.40 -17.40 -0.66
CA VAL A 24 -14.83 -16.68 0.53
C VAL A 24 -16.25 -16.17 0.29
N TYR A 25 -17.15 -16.42 1.24
CA TYR A 25 -18.55 -16.05 1.15
C TYR A 25 -18.94 -15.09 2.26
N LYS A 26 -19.88 -14.20 1.98
CA LYS A 26 -20.59 -13.45 3.00
C LYS A 26 -21.58 -14.38 3.68
N ALA A 27 -21.50 -14.47 4.99
CA ALA A 27 -22.31 -15.36 5.80
C ALA A 27 -22.93 -14.61 6.99
N ARG A 28 -23.82 -15.30 7.70
CA ARG A 28 -24.41 -14.81 8.94
C ARG A 28 -24.34 -15.85 10.04
N ASN A 29 -24.11 -15.40 11.26
CA ASN A 29 -24.31 -16.21 12.45
C ASN A 29 -25.82 -16.51 12.61
N LYS A 30 -26.18 -17.79 12.74
CA LYS A 30 -27.58 -18.25 12.82
C LYS A 30 -28.31 -17.75 14.06
N ARG A 31 -27.58 -17.49 15.15
CA ARG A 31 -28.15 -17.04 16.43
C ARG A 31 -28.21 -15.51 16.51
N THR A 32 -27.12 -14.83 16.19
CA THR A 32 -27.01 -13.37 16.39
C THR A 32 -27.37 -12.56 15.15
N GLY A 33 -27.40 -13.16 13.96
CA GLY A 33 -27.60 -12.46 12.69
C GLY A 33 -26.38 -11.65 12.20
N GLU A 34 -25.31 -11.62 12.99
CA GLU A 34 -24.05 -10.91 12.72
C GLU A 34 -23.43 -11.39 11.42
N GLN A 35 -22.93 -10.43 10.61
CA GLN A 35 -22.29 -10.73 9.34
C GLN A 35 -20.85 -11.19 9.56
N VAL A 36 -20.47 -12.27 8.88
CA VAL A 36 -19.12 -12.85 8.93
C VAL A 36 -18.66 -13.24 7.52
N ALA A 37 -17.36 -13.46 7.35
CA ALA A 37 -16.80 -14.04 6.14
C ALA A 37 -16.48 -15.53 6.39
N VAL A 38 -16.87 -16.41 5.47
CA VAL A 38 -16.57 -17.84 5.56
C VAL A 38 -15.68 -18.25 4.39
N LYS A 39 -14.44 -18.66 4.69
CA LYS A 39 -13.50 -19.22 3.70
C LYS A 39 -13.72 -20.73 3.61
N VAL A 40 -14.18 -21.17 2.45
CA VAL A 40 -14.41 -22.57 2.11
C VAL A 40 -13.32 -23.00 1.15
N PHE A 41 -12.48 -23.94 1.58
CA PHE A 41 -11.41 -24.45 0.73
C PHE A 41 -11.95 -25.25 -0.48
N ASN A 42 -11.21 -25.37 -1.57
CA ASN A 42 -11.64 -26.18 -2.71
C ASN A 42 -11.12 -27.63 -2.60
N PRO A 43 -11.66 -28.60 -3.35
CA PRO A 43 -11.17 -29.99 -3.28
C PRO A 43 -9.65 -30.14 -3.55
N LEU A 44 -9.08 -29.27 -4.38
CA LEU A 44 -7.63 -29.23 -4.67
C LEU A 44 -6.78 -28.79 -3.47
N SER A 45 -7.35 -28.12 -2.46
CA SER A 45 -6.62 -27.81 -1.24
C SER A 45 -6.37 -29.06 -0.41
N TYR A 46 -7.31 -30.02 -0.44
CA TYR A 46 -7.25 -31.25 0.36
C TYR A 46 -6.23 -32.25 -0.15
N SER A 47 -5.78 -32.11 -1.40
CA SER A 47 -4.67 -32.90 -1.93
C SER A 47 -3.30 -32.40 -1.48
N ARG A 48 -3.22 -31.27 -0.76
CA ARG A 48 -1.96 -30.75 -0.21
C ARG A 48 -1.61 -31.48 1.10
N PRO A 49 -0.34 -31.51 1.52
CA PRO A 49 0.03 -32.07 2.82
C PRO A 49 -0.77 -31.44 3.97
N TYR A 50 -1.13 -32.23 4.99
CA TYR A 50 -1.97 -31.80 6.11
C TYR A 50 -1.44 -30.53 6.80
N GLU A 51 -0.13 -30.46 7.00
CA GLU A 51 0.56 -29.30 7.58
C GLU A 51 0.33 -28.02 6.77
N VAL A 52 0.27 -28.13 5.43
CA VAL A 52 -0.01 -27.00 4.53
C VAL A 52 -1.47 -26.57 4.66
N GLN A 53 -2.39 -27.51 4.85
CA GLN A 53 -3.82 -27.22 5.03
C GLN A 53 -4.10 -26.51 6.37
N MET A 54 -3.45 -26.95 7.44
CA MET A 54 -3.65 -26.40 8.79
C MET A 54 -2.93 -25.08 9.03
N ARG A 55 -1.99 -24.71 8.16
CA ARG A 55 -1.11 -23.56 8.36
C ARG A 55 -1.84 -22.23 8.53
N GLU A 56 -2.78 -21.93 7.64
CA GLU A 56 -3.51 -20.66 7.69
C GLU A 56 -4.28 -20.53 9.02
N PHE A 57 -4.88 -21.63 9.47
CA PHE A 57 -5.53 -21.70 10.77
C PHE A 57 -4.56 -21.45 11.92
N GLU A 58 -3.41 -22.13 11.94
CA GLU A 58 -2.43 -21.96 13.02
C GLU A 58 -1.86 -20.54 13.08
N MET A 59 -1.66 -19.89 11.92
CA MET A 59 -1.22 -18.50 11.85
C MET A 59 -2.30 -17.58 12.42
N LEU A 60 -3.52 -17.64 11.88
CA LEU A 60 -4.62 -16.78 12.31
C LEU A 60 -4.99 -16.97 13.78
N ARG A 61 -4.79 -18.17 14.36
CA ARG A 61 -5.02 -18.42 15.79
C ARG A 61 -4.01 -17.70 16.70
N ARG A 62 -2.80 -17.41 16.21
CA ARG A 62 -1.75 -16.72 16.97
C ARG A 62 -1.80 -15.20 16.79
N LEU A 63 -2.39 -14.72 15.70
CA LEU A 63 -2.42 -13.30 15.37
C LEU A 63 -3.70 -12.64 15.93
N ASN A 64 -3.53 -11.65 16.79
CA ASN A 64 -4.63 -10.84 17.33
C ASN A 64 -4.23 -9.37 17.34
N HIS A 65 -4.70 -8.61 16.35
CA HIS A 65 -4.37 -7.19 16.19
C HIS A 65 -5.44 -6.49 15.35
N ASN A 66 -5.64 -5.19 15.55
CA ASN A 66 -6.68 -4.41 14.84
C ASN A 66 -6.50 -4.41 13.32
N ASN A 67 -5.25 -4.51 12.85
CA ASN A 67 -4.87 -4.54 11.44
C ASN A 67 -4.64 -5.95 10.88
N ILE A 68 -5.16 -6.99 11.54
CA ILE A 68 -5.22 -8.36 11.04
C ILE A 68 -6.69 -8.79 11.05
N VAL A 69 -7.17 -9.42 9.99
CA VAL A 69 -8.55 -9.93 9.94
C VAL A 69 -8.71 -11.01 11.02
N LYS A 70 -9.68 -10.82 11.91
CA LYS A 70 -9.87 -11.72 13.05
C LYS A 70 -10.45 -13.06 12.60
N LEU A 71 -9.87 -14.16 13.09
CA LEU A 71 -10.49 -15.49 13.02
C LEU A 71 -11.42 -15.67 14.22
N PHE A 72 -12.70 -15.95 13.97
CA PHE A 72 -13.67 -16.24 15.02
C PHE A 72 -13.68 -17.71 15.41
N SER A 73 -13.72 -18.61 14.43
CA SER A 73 -13.78 -20.05 14.68
C SER A 73 -13.41 -20.86 13.43
N VAL A 74 -13.16 -22.15 13.65
CA VAL A 74 -13.10 -23.14 12.58
C VAL A 74 -14.27 -24.09 12.77
N GLU A 75 -15.04 -24.28 11.71
CA GLU A 75 -16.20 -25.17 11.71
C GLU A 75 -16.10 -26.17 10.58
N GLU A 76 -17.01 -27.14 10.58
CA GLU A 76 -17.11 -28.17 9.56
C GLU A 76 -18.45 -28.09 8.83
N LEU A 77 -18.38 -28.30 7.52
CA LEU A 77 -19.54 -28.61 6.68
C LEU A 77 -20.02 -30.05 6.93
N SER A 78 -21.21 -30.38 6.42
CA SER A 78 -21.79 -31.73 6.55
C SER A 78 -20.92 -32.85 5.95
N ASN A 79 -20.10 -32.52 4.94
CA ASN A 79 -19.11 -33.41 4.33
C ASN A 79 -17.76 -33.42 5.07
N LYS A 80 -17.70 -32.92 6.33
CA LYS A 80 -16.49 -32.82 7.18
C LYS A 80 -15.39 -31.89 6.66
N GLN A 81 -15.70 -31.08 5.65
CA GLN A 81 -14.77 -30.07 5.17
C GLN A 81 -14.68 -28.91 6.17
N LYS A 82 -13.46 -28.56 6.57
CA LYS A 82 -13.20 -27.42 7.45
C LYS A 82 -13.40 -26.10 6.69
N VAL A 83 -13.93 -25.11 7.41
CA VAL A 83 -14.09 -23.74 6.93
C VAL A 83 -13.56 -22.77 8.00
N LEU A 84 -13.01 -21.64 7.56
CA LEU A 84 -12.59 -20.57 8.46
C LEU A 84 -13.70 -19.53 8.55
N VAL A 85 -14.15 -19.23 9.76
CA VAL A 85 -15.10 -18.15 10.03
C VAL A 85 -14.33 -16.94 10.52
N MET A 86 -14.42 -15.84 9.79
CA MET A 86 -13.58 -14.66 9.95
C MET A 86 -14.43 -13.39 10.04
N GLU A 87 -13.80 -12.33 10.52
CA GLU A 87 -14.33 -10.97 10.47
C GLU A 87 -14.72 -10.59 9.04
N TYR A 88 -15.95 -10.10 8.88
CA TYR A 88 -16.40 -9.52 7.61
C TYR A 88 -16.02 -8.04 7.55
N CYS A 89 -15.20 -7.68 6.57
CA CYS A 89 -14.81 -6.30 6.30
C CYS A 89 -15.78 -5.66 5.29
N SER A 90 -16.57 -4.68 5.73
CA SER A 90 -17.66 -4.11 4.95
C SER A 90 -17.22 -3.27 3.74
N GLY A 91 -16.01 -2.72 3.76
CA GLY A 91 -15.46 -1.84 2.72
C GLY A 91 -14.73 -2.56 1.59
N GLY A 92 -14.81 -3.89 1.51
CA GLY A 92 -14.12 -4.68 0.49
C GLY A 92 -12.60 -4.74 0.71
N SER A 93 -11.84 -4.88 -0.37
CA SER A 93 -10.37 -4.86 -0.34
C SER A 93 -9.81 -3.52 -0.80
N LEU A 94 -8.56 -3.23 -0.47
CA LEU A 94 -7.82 -2.10 -1.02
C LEU A 94 -7.75 -2.18 -2.55
N LEU A 95 -7.70 -3.39 -3.14
CA LEU A 95 -7.80 -3.55 -4.60
C LEU A 95 -9.10 -2.99 -5.14
N SER A 96 -10.23 -3.36 -4.53
CA SER A 96 -11.55 -2.88 -4.93
C SER A 96 -11.66 -1.36 -4.84
N LEU A 97 -11.05 -0.75 -3.80
CA LEU A 97 -10.97 0.70 -3.68
C LEU A 97 -10.13 1.33 -4.81
N LEU A 98 -8.99 0.74 -5.16
CA LEU A 98 -8.13 1.24 -6.25
C LEU A 98 -8.75 1.09 -7.64
N GLU A 99 -9.71 0.17 -7.81
CA GLU A 99 -10.47 -0.02 -9.04
C GLU A 99 -11.59 1.03 -9.22
N GLU A 100 -11.92 1.80 -8.18
CA GLU A 100 -12.88 2.90 -8.29
C GLU A 100 -12.33 3.99 -9.23
N PRO A 101 -13.15 4.54 -10.16
CA PRO A 101 -12.68 5.51 -11.14
C PRO A 101 -12.01 6.74 -10.53
N GLU A 102 -12.46 7.17 -9.36
CA GLU A 102 -11.93 8.31 -8.60
C GLU A 102 -10.45 8.09 -8.18
N ASN A 103 -10.05 6.83 -8.00
CA ASN A 103 -8.72 6.41 -7.56
C ASN A 103 -7.79 6.01 -8.72
N THR A 104 -8.18 6.28 -9.97
CA THR A 104 -7.38 5.98 -11.19
C THR A 104 -5.94 6.53 -11.13
N PHE A 105 -5.71 7.61 -10.37
CA PHE A 105 -4.40 8.25 -10.22
C PHE A 105 -3.82 8.11 -8.80
N GLY A 106 -4.29 7.12 -8.04
CA GLY A 106 -3.94 6.88 -6.65
C GLY A 106 -5.01 7.38 -5.70
N LEU A 107 -4.84 7.02 -4.43
CA LEU A 107 -5.74 7.40 -3.36
C LEU A 107 -5.60 8.89 -2.98
N PRO A 108 -6.66 9.50 -2.43
CA PRO A 108 -6.55 10.73 -1.67
C PRO A 108 -5.51 10.59 -0.57
N GLU A 109 -4.76 11.66 -0.33
CA GLU A 109 -3.62 11.64 0.60
C GLU A 109 -3.99 11.22 2.02
N THR A 110 -5.16 11.62 2.51
CA THR A 110 -5.67 11.21 3.82
C THR A 110 -5.89 9.70 3.90
N GLU A 111 -6.45 9.11 2.84
CA GLU A 111 -6.70 7.67 2.78
C GLU A 111 -5.39 6.88 2.63
N PHE A 112 -4.46 7.40 1.83
CA PHE A 112 -3.12 6.82 1.69
C PHE A 112 -2.38 6.73 3.03
N LEU A 113 -2.43 7.79 3.86
CA LEU A 113 -1.82 7.78 5.19
C LEU A 113 -2.46 6.74 6.13
N ILE A 114 -3.78 6.53 6.03
CA ILE A 114 -4.48 5.50 6.81
C ILE A 114 -4.03 4.11 6.35
N VAL A 115 -3.91 3.86 5.04
CA VAL A 115 -3.35 2.62 4.48
C VAL A 115 -1.93 2.41 5.01
N LEU A 116 -1.06 3.42 4.89
CA LEU A 116 0.32 3.38 5.36
C LEU A 116 0.37 2.97 6.83
N GLN A 117 -0.36 3.68 7.70
CA GLN A 117 -0.41 3.42 9.13
C GLN A 117 -0.88 1.99 9.44
N CYS A 118 -2.02 1.59 8.89
CA CYS A 118 -2.63 0.30 9.18
C CYS A 118 -1.76 -0.88 8.69
N VAL A 119 -1.19 -0.78 7.49
CA VAL A 119 -0.31 -1.82 6.94
C VAL A 119 0.98 -1.91 7.76
N VAL A 120 1.59 -0.77 8.11
CA VAL A 120 2.79 -0.74 8.97
C VAL A 120 2.52 -1.39 10.32
N GLN A 121 1.41 -1.07 10.98
CA GLN A 121 1.04 -1.66 12.27
C GLN A 121 0.77 -3.17 12.16
N GLY A 122 0.06 -3.61 11.11
CA GLY A 122 -0.15 -5.03 10.83
C GLY A 122 1.17 -5.78 10.62
N MET A 123 2.10 -5.18 9.87
CA MET A 123 3.42 -5.76 9.62
C MET A 123 4.30 -5.83 10.86
N ASN A 124 4.26 -4.82 11.72
CA ASN A 124 4.98 -4.87 12.99
C ASN A 124 4.46 -6.03 13.85
N HIS A 125 3.14 -6.22 13.91
CA HIS A 125 2.55 -7.36 14.62
C HIS A 125 2.98 -8.72 14.04
N LEU A 126 3.09 -8.85 12.71
CA LEU A 126 3.61 -10.07 12.09
C LEU A 126 5.06 -10.33 12.48
N ARG A 127 5.91 -9.28 12.45
CA ARG A 127 7.31 -9.37 12.85
C ARG A 127 7.48 -9.79 14.30
N GLU A 128 6.73 -9.19 15.22
CA GLU A 128 6.77 -9.52 16.65
C GLU A 128 6.40 -10.99 16.92
N ASN A 129 5.62 -11.61 16.02
CA ASN A 129 5.22 -13.01 16.06
C ASN A 129 6.09 -13.93 15.18
N GLY A 130 7.15 -13.40 14.56
CA GLY A 130 8.07 -14.16 13.71
C GLY A 130 7.42 -14.69 12.41
N VAL A 131 6.40 -14.00 11.90
CA VAL A 131 5.61 -14.39 10.72
C VAL A 131 6.02 -13.58 9.49
N VAL A 132 6.21 -14.27 8.36
CA VAL A 132 6.33 -13.68 7.01
C VAL A 132 5.07 -14.03 6.24
N HIS A 133 4.41 -13.06 5.63
CA HIS A 133 3.13 -13.23 4.94
C HIS A 133 3.29 -13.85 3.54
N ARG A 134 4.26 -13.39 2.75
CA ARG A 134 4.62 -13.83 1.38
C ARG A 134 3.57 -13.61 0.28
N ASP A 135 2.48 -12.89 0.57
CA ASP A 135 1.44 -12.58 -0.43
C ASP A 135 0.72 -11.26 -0.09
N ILE A 136 1.48 -10.25 0.33
CA ILE A 136 0.94 -8.92 0.58
C ILE A 136 0.64 -8.26 -0.76
N LYS A 137 -0.60 -7.82 -0.95
CA LYS A 137 -1.07 -7.15 -2.15
C LYS A 137 -2.37 -6.43 -1.81
N PRO A 138 -2.83 -5.44 -2.61
CA PRO A 138 -4.08 -4.74 -2.35
C PRO A 138 -5.30 -5.67 -2.15
N GLY A 139 -5.36 -6.81 -2.84
CA GLY A 139 -6.45 -7.77 -2.70
C GLY A 139 -6.50 -8.50 -1.35
N ASN A 140 -5.38 -8.54 -0.62
CA ASN A 140 -5.25 -9.17 0.70
C ASN A 140 -5.19 -8.13 1.84
N ILE A 141 -5.51 -6.87 1.54
CA ILE A 141 -5.63 -5.79 2.52
C ILE A 141 -7.09 -5.39 2.55
N MET A 142 -7.83 -5.89 3.54
CA MET A 142 -9.26 -5.63 3.70
C MET A 142 -9.49 -4.26 4.30
N ARG A 143 -10.61 -3.62 3.93
CA ARG A 143 -11.04 -2.33 4.43
C ARG A 143 -12.30 -2.51 5.28
N GLN A 144 -12.22 -2.15 6.56
CA GLN A 144 -13.38 -1.98 7.42
C GLN A 144 -13.73 -0.49 7.48
N VAL A 145 -15.00 -0.14 7.28
CA VAL A 145 -15.47 1.25 7.47
C VAL A 145 -16.15 1.34 8.84
N GLY A 146 -15.62 2.20 9.70
CA GLY A 146 -16.19 2.49 11.02
C GLY A 146 -17.47 3.31 10.93
N GLU A 147 -18.22 3.38 12.02
CA GLU A 147 -19.44 4.20 12.11
C GLU A 147 -19.15 5.71 11.95
N ASP A 148 -17.93 6.12 12.29
CA ASP A 148 -17.40 7.48 12.08
C ASP A 148 -16.96 7.75 10.63
N GLY A 149 -17.17 6.79 9.73
CA GLY A 149 -16.78 6.86 8.32
C GLY A 149 -15.29 6.63 8.05
N ARG A 150 -14.46 6.42 9.09
CA ARG A 150 -13.02 6.20 8.91
C ARG A 150 -12.73 4.76 8.52
N SER A 151 -11.74 4.60 7.64
CA SER A 151 -11.25 3.31 7.23
C SER A 151 -10.29 2.71 8.27
N VAL A 152 -10.35 1.40 8.45
CA VAL A 152 -9.32 0.60 9.12
C VAL A 152 -8.93 -0.52 8.17
N TYR A 153 -7.63 -0.60 7.82
CA TYR A 153 -7.14 -1.64 6.92
C TYR A 153 -6.57 -2.83 7.69
N LYS A 154 -6.80 -4.04 7.16
CA LYS A 154 -6.48 -5.31 7.83
C LYS A 154 -5.86 -6.31 6.87
N LEU A 155 -4.73 -6.92 7.23
CA LEU A 155 -4.12 -8.00 6.45
C LEU A 155 -4.94 -9.29 6.59
N THR A 156 -5.04 -10.05 5.50
CA THR A 156 -5.74 -11.34 5.45
C THR A 156 -5.04 -12.32 4.50
N ASP A 157 -5.55 -13.55 4.40
CA ASP A 157 -5.07 -14.63 3.53
C ASP A 157 -3.64 -15.11 3.85
N PHE A 158 -3.52 -15.77 5.00
CA PHE A 158 -2.25 -16.32 5.52
C PHE A 158 -1.92 -17.71 4.95
N GLY A 159 -2.56 -18.13 3.85
CA GLY A 159 -2.28 -19.45 3.23
C GLY A 159 -0.83 -19.62 2.75
N ALA A 160 -0.19 -18.51 2.36
CA ALA A 160 1.21 -18.44 1.97
C ALA A 160 2.18 -18.18 3.15
N ALA A 161 1.65 -17.77 4.31
CA ALA A 161 2.47 -17.30 5.42
C ALA A 161 3.31 -18.41 6.06
N ARG A 162 4.45 -18.06 6.65
CA ARG A 162 5.38 -19.00 7.31
C ARG A 162 6.03 -18.35 8.52
N LYS A 163 6.50 -19.18 9.44
CA LYS A 163 7.47 -18.73 10.45
C LYS A 163 8.83 -18.50 9.77
N LEU A 164 9.57 -17.50 10.26
CA LEU A 164 10.92 -17.18 9.75
C LEU A 164 11.89 -18.37 9.79
N GLU A 165 11.74 -19.27 10.77
CA GLU A 165 12.61 -20.43 11.00
C GLU A 165 12.38 -21.58 10.00
N ASN A 166 11.36 -21.50 9.13
CA ASN A 166 11.01 -22.61 8.23
C ASN A 166 11.64 -22.43 6.84
N GLU A 167 12.54 -23.32 6.45
CA GLU A 167 13.21 -23.35 5.12
C GLU A 167 12.34 -23.92 3.98
N GLU A 168 11.03 -24.03 4.18
CA GLU A 168 10.13 -24.64 3.20
C GLU A 168 10.07 -23.91 1.86
N THR A 169 9.88 -24.71 0.80
CA THR A 169 9.73 -24.26 -0.58
C THR A 169 8.41 -23.49 -0.78
N PHE A 170 8.50 -22.31 -1.41
CA PHE A 170 7.33 -21.51 -1.80
C PHE A 170 6.80 -21.95 -3.16
N VAL A 171 5.48 -22.12 -3.26
CA VAL A 171 4.75 -22.26 -4.52
C VAL A 171 3.83 -21.06 -4.64
N SER A 172 4.03 -20.23 -5.67
CA SER A 172 3.19 -19.03 -5.87
C SER A 172 1.73 -19.40 -6.05
N ILE A 173 0.90 -18.53 -5.52
CA ILE A 173 -0.51 -18.46 -5.87
C ILE A 173 -0.58 -17.83 -7.27
N TYR A 174 -1.38 -18.40 -8.16
CA TYR A 174 -1.56 -17.86 -9.51
C TYR A 174 -2.27 -16.51 -9.45
N GLY A 175 -1.86 -15.55 -10.28
CA GLY A 175 -2.54 -14.26 -10.46
C GLY A 175 -2.11 -13.11 -9.54
N THR A 176 -1.02 -13.27 -8.79
CA THR A 176 -0.46 -12.25 -7.89
C THR A 176 0.96 -11.86 -8.27
N GLU A 177 1.39 -12.24 -9.48
CA GLU A 177 2.79 -12.23 -9.87
C GLU A 177 3.37 -10.81 -9.97
N GLU A 178 2.53 -9.78 -10.10
CA GLU A 178 2.95 -8.38 -10.22
C GLU A 178 3.55 -7.80 -8.93
N TYR A 179 3.26 -8.43 -7.79
CA TYR A 179 3.67 -7.98 -6.46
C TYR A 179 4.83 -8.80 -5.88
N LEU A 180 5.30 -9.83 -6.61
CA LEU A 180 6.32 -10.75 -6.13
C LEU A 180 7.72 -10.14 -6.23
N HIS A 181 8.53 -10.42 -5.21
CA HIS A 181 9.96 -10.19 -5.26
C HIS A 181 10.60 -10.94 -6.44
N PRO A 182 11.58 -10.38 -7.18
CA PRO A 182 12.16 -11.01 -8.38
C PRO A 182 12.68 -12.44 -8.14
N ASP A 183 13.35 -12.71 -7.02
CA ASP A 183 13.81 -14.07 -6.71
C ASP A 183 12.64 -15.06 -6.45
N MET A 184 11.50 -14.59 -5.91
CA MET A 184 10.29 -15.41 -5.80
C MET A 184 9.63 -15.61 -7.17
N TYR A 185 9.65 -14.57 -8.01
CA TYR A 185 9.13 -14.61 -9.37
C TYR A 185 9.89 -15.61 -10.24
N GLU A 186 11.22 -15.60 -10.20
CA GLU A 186 12.06 -16.55 -10.94
C GLU A 186 11.74 -18.00 -10.59
N ARG A 187 11.60 -18.29 -9.29
CA ARG A 187 11.31 -19.63 -8.82
C ARG A 187 9.88 -20.05 -9.15
N ALA A 188 8.90 -19.22 -8.82
CA ALA A 188 7.51 -19.66 -8.83
C ALA A 188 6.81 -19.43 -10.17
N VAL A 189 7.22 -18.43 -10.94
CA VAL A 189 6.62 -18.06 -12.22
C VAL A 189 7.44 -18.59 -13.39
N LEU A 190 8.77 -18.42 -13.35
CA LEU A 190 9.66 -18.95 -14.41
C LEU A 190 10.06 -20.42 -14.17
N ARG A 191 9.69 -21.00 -13.02
CA ARG A 191 9.97 -22.40 -12.64
C ARG A 191 11.46 -22.76 -12.68
N ARG A 192 12.33 -21.80 -12.35
CA ARG A 192 13.77 -22.04 -12.27
C ARG A 192 14.17 -22.45 -10.85
N PRO A 193 14.92 -23.54 -10.66
CA PRO A 193 15.34 -23.96 -9.33
C PRO A 193 16.29 -22.93 -8.71
N GLN A 194 16.00 -22.53 -7.47
CA GLN A 194 16.81 -21.60 -6.70
C GLN A 194 16.87 -22.06 -5.25
N HIS A 195 18.08 -22.04 -4.67
CA HIS A 195 18.36 -22.49 -3.30
C HIS A 195 18.39 -21.34 -2.28
N LYS A 196 18.03 -20.10 -2.68
CA LYS A 196 18.00 -18.97 -1.75
C LYS A 196 16.80 -19.08 -0.81
N ALA A 197 17.07 -18.94 0.49
CA ALA A 197 16.02 -18.75 1.48
C ALA A 197 15.37 -17.37 1.29
N TYR A 198 14.03 -17.34 1.32
CA TYR A 198 13.26 -16.11 1.25
C TYR A 198 13.04 -15.56 2.65
N GLY A 199 13.74 -14.48 2.97
CA GLY A 199 13.63 -13.78 4.24
C GLY A 199 12.56 -12.69 4.22
N VAL A 200 12.70 -11.76 5.15
CA VAL A 200 11.80 -10.63 5.39
C VAL A 200 11.66 -9.63 4.23
N SER A 201 12.68 -9.57 3.35
CA SER A 201 12.72 -8.61 2.24
C SER A 201 11.61 -8.83 1.20
N VAL A 202 11.04 -10.04 1.14
CA VAL A 202 9.95 -10.35 0.21
C VAL A 202 8.67 -9.61 0.54
N ASP A 203 8.34 -9.50 1.83
CA ASP A 203 7.16 -8.76 2.28
C ASP A 203 7.37 -7.25 2.08
N LEU A 204 8.58 -6.75 2.35
CA LEU A 204 8.94 -5.35 2.11
C LEU A 204 8.82 -4.96 0.63
N TRP A 205 9.26 -5.83 -0.29
CA TRP A 205 9.06 -5.63 -1.72
C TRP A 205 7.57 -5.53 -2.08
N SER A 206 6.78 -6.51 -1.65
CA SER A 206 5.34 -6.56 -1.92
C SER A 206 4.60 -5.35 -1.34
N ILE A 207 5.01 -4.87 -0.16
CA ILE A 207 4.53 -3.61 0.44
C ILE A 207 4.93 -2.41 -0.42
N GLY A 208 6.18 -2.34 -0.91
CA GLY A 208 6.64 -1.28 -1.79
C GLY A 208 5.81 -1.19 -3.07
N VAL A 209 5.52 -2.32 -3.71
CA VAL A 209 4.65 -2.37 -4.89
C VAL A 209 3.23 -1.93 -4.53
N THR A 210 2.72 -2.36 -3.38
CA THR A 210 1.39 -1.99 -2.87
C THR A 210 1.27 -0.49 -2.58
N PHE A 211 2.24 0.12 -1.91
CA PHE A 211 2.26 1.55 -1.61
C PHE A 211 2.45 2.38 -2.88
N TYR A 212 3.28 1.94 -3.82
CA TYR A 212 3.37 2.61 -5.12
C TYR A 212 2.01 2.57 -5.85
N HIS A 213 1.36 1.40 -5.88
CA HIS A 213 0.04 1.25 -6.52
C HIS A 213 -1.00 2.15 -5.83
N ALA A 214 -1.04 2.20 -4.50
CA ALA A 214 -1.92 3.07 -3.76
C ALA A 214 -1.65 4.57 -3.99
N ALA A 215 -0.38 4.96 -4.16
CA ALA A 215 -0.01 6.35 -4.41
C ALA A 215 -0.25 6.81 -5.86
N ALA A 216 -0.10 5.92 -6.83
CA ALA A 216 -0.07 6.27 -8.26
C ALA A 216 -1.28 5.75 -9.07
N GLY A 217 -2.06 4.81 -8.54
CA GLY A 217 -3.15 4.14 -9.26
C GLY A 217 -2.66 3.19 -10.36
N SER A 218 -1.36 2.89 -10.39
CA SER A 218 -0.73 2.00 -11.38
C SER A 218 0.43 1.24 -10.77
N LEU A 219 0.76 0.07 -11.32
CA LEU A 219 1.92 -0.72 -10.89
C LEU A 219 3.26 -0.01 -11.22
N PRO A 220 4.31 -0.19 -10.39
CA PRO A 220 5.62 0.41 -10.62
C PRO A 220 6.39 -0.22 -11.78
N PHE A 221 6.22 -1.52 -12.01
CA PHE A 221 6.98 -2.27 -13.00
C PHE A 221 6.03 -2.86 -14.04
N THR A 222 6.13 -2.38 -15.27
CA THR A 222 5.20 -2.80 -16.34
C THR A 222 5.94 -3.02 -17.65
N PRO A 223 6.06 -4.27 -18.13
CA PRO A 223 6.54 -4.54 -19.47
C PRO A 223 5.49 -4.14 -20.51
N TYR A 224 5.91 -3.99 -21.77
CA TYR A 224 4.97 -3.78 -22.86
C TYR A 224 4.03 -4.99 -22.99
N GLY A 225 2.73 -4.74 -23.16
CA GLY A 225 1.70 -5.78 -23.16
C GLY A 225 1.26 -6.27 -21.78
N GLY A 226 1.87 -5.78 -20.69
CA GLY A 226 1.46 -6.03 -19.31
C GLY A 226 2.19 -7.20 -18.62
N PRO A 227 2.30 -7.16 -17.28
CA PRO A 227 3.17 -8.04 -16.49
C PRO A 227 2.82 -9.52 -16.62
N ARG A 228 1.53 -9.87 -16.71
CA ARG A 228 1.08 -11.26 -16.88
C ARG A 228 1.42 -11.85 -18.24
N ARG A 229 1.42 -11.03 -19.29
CA ARG A 229 1.65 -11.47 -20.68
C ARG A 229 3.14 -11.56 -20.99
N ASN A 230 3.94 -10.61 -20.51
CA ASN A 230 5.37 -10.56 -20.77
C ASN A 230 6.19 -10.86 -19.50
N LYS A 231 6.12 -12.12 -19.07
CA LYS A 231 6.79 -12.61 -17.86
C LYS A 231 8.32 -12.49 -17.90
N PRO A 232 9.01 -12.75 -19.04
CA PRO A 232 10.46 -12.58 -19.11
C PRO A 232 10.89 -11.13 -18.92
N THR A 233 10.21 -10.16 -19.55
CA THR A 233 10.55 -8.75 -19.38
C THR A 233 10.17 -8.24 -18.00
N MET A 234 9.07 -8.72 -17.39
CA MET A 234 8.74 -8.40 -15.99
C MET A 234 9.87 -8.82 -15.03
N PHE A 235 10.39 -10.04 -15.20
CA PHE A 235 11.53 -10.50 -14.42
C PHE A 235 12.78 -9.65 -14.68
N LYS A 236 13.07 -9.34 -15.95
CA LYS A 236 14.19 -8.47 -16.33
C LYS A 236 14.09 -7.09 -15.66
N ILE A 237 12.94 -6.43 -15.74
CA ILE A 237 12.70 -5.11 -15.12
C ILE A 237 12.96 -5.19 -13.62
N THR A 238 12.37 -6.15 -12.93
CA THR A 238 12.49 -6.23 -11.47
C THR A 238 13.90 -6.62 -11.01
N LYS A 239 14.62 -7.45 -11.79
CA LYS A 239 15.96 -7.93 -11.46
C LYS A 239 17.09 -6.95 -11.80
N GLU A 240 17.00 -6.26 -12.95
CA GLU A 240 18.02 -5.33 -13.44
C GLU A 240 17.74 -3.87 -13.02
N LYS A 241 16.74 -3.66 -12.16
CA LYS A 241 16.35 -2.34 -11.68
C LYS A 241 17.55 -1.58 -11.09
N PRO A 242 17.84 -0.36 -11.55
CA PRO A 242 18.87 0.49 -10.94
C PRO A 242 18.58 0.78 -9.46
N VAL A 243 19.64 0.96 -8.68
CA VAL A 243 19.54 1.39 -7.27
C VAL A 243 18.82 2.73 -7.22
N GLY A 244 17.86 2.87 -6.31
CA GLY A 244 17.06 4.09 -6.14
C GLY A 244 15.88 4.23 -7.10
N ALA A 245 15.82 3.48 -8.21
CA ALA A 245 14.66 3.51 -9.09
C ALA A 245 13.46 2.84 -8.38
N ILE A 246 12.30 3.50 -8.45
CA ILE A 246 11.05 3.04 -7.83
C ILE A 246 10.02 2.54 -8.86
N ALA A 247 10.26 2.79 -10.14
CA ALA A 247 9.41 2.32 -11.23
C ALA A 247 10.23 2.09 -12.51
N GLY A 248 9.75 1.18 -13.36
CA GLY A 248 10.35 0.81 -14.63
C GLY A 248 9.28 0.41 -15.64
N VAL A 249 9.13 1.19 -16.70
CA VAL A 249 8.06 1.00 -17.69
C VAL A 249 8.63 0.80 -19.08
N GLN A 250 8.20 -0.27 -19.76
CA GLN A 250 8.48 -0.46 -21.18
C GLN A 250 7.26 -0.01 -22.00
N LYS A 251 7.40 1.09 -22.74
CA LYS A 251 6.27 1.71 -23.47
C LYS A 251 5.94 1.06 -24.81
N VAL A 252 6.93 0.48 -25.48
CA VAL A 252 6.80 -0.14 -26.80
C VAL A 252 7.44 -1.51 -26.80
N ASN A 253 7.01 -2.39 -27.71
CA ASN A 253 7.57 -3.73 -27.81
C ASN A 253 9.09 -3.67 -28.07
N ASP A 254 9.86 -4.47 -27.33
CA ASP A 254 11.33 -4.51 -27.39
C ASP A 254 12.05 -3.16 -27.17
N GLY A 255 11.33 -2.15 -26.67
CA GLY A 255 11.90 -0.85 -26.32
C GLY A 255 12.72 -0.88 -25.03
N LEU A 256 13.46 0.20 -24.80
CA LEU A 256 14.17 0.43 -23.54
C LEU A 256 13.20 0.57 -22.37
N ILE A 257 13.66 0.19 -21.18
CA ILE A 257 12.93 0.38 -19.92
C ILE A 257 13.17 1.82 -19.47
N GLU A 258 12.09 2.59 -19.31
CA GLU A 258 12.15 3.92 -18.73
C GLU A 258 12.09 3.83 -17.20
N TRP A 259 13.21 4.14 -16.54
CA TRP A 259 13.31 4.13 -15.09
C TRP A 259 12.87 5.48 -14.50
N SER A 260 12.11 5.43 -13.40
CA SER A 260 11.75 6.61 -12.63
C SER A 260 12.24 6.51 -11.19
N TYR A 261 12.67 7.65 -10.67
CA TYR A 261 13.14 7.85 -9.30
C TYR A 261 12.17 8.72 -8.48
N GLN A 262 11.01 9.05 -9.08
CA GLN A 262 9.98 9.90 -8.50
C GLN A 262 8.61 9.32 -8.82
N LEU A 263 7.63 9.63 -7.98
CA LEU A 263 6.23 9.31 -8.26
C LEU A 263 5.73 10.12 -9.48
N PRO A 264 4.82 9.57 -10.28
CA PRO A 264 4.37 10.22 -11.50
C PRO A 264 3.70 11.57 -11.20
N ASN A 265 3.78 12.52 -12.15
CA ASN A 265 3.16 13.85 -12.01
C ASN A 265 1.63 13.79 -11.83
N SER A 266 0.99 12.70 -12.24
CA SER A 266 -0.44 12.44 -12.03
C SER A 266 -0.80 12.03 -10.59
N CYS A 267 0.19 11.66 -9.76
CA CYS A 267 -0.01 11.28 -8.36
C CYS A 267 -0.77 12.38 -7.60
N LEU A 268 -1.72 11.97 -6.75
CA LEU A 268 -2.54 12.88 -5.95
C LEU A 268 -1.85 13.35 -4.65
N LEU A 269 -0.76 12.69 -4.24
CA LEU A 269 -0.03 13.04 -3.03
C LEU A 269 0.71 14.38 -3.20
N SER A 270 0.65 15.20 -2.16
CA SER A 270 1.37 16.48 -2.07
C SER A 270 2.87 16.29 -2.28
N LYS A 271 3.54 17.34 -2.75
CA LYS A 271 5.01 17.34 -2.89
C LYS A 271 5.68 16.95 -1.56
N GLY A 272 5.20 17.49 -0.43
CA GLY A 272 5.71 17.15 0.90
C GLY A 272 5.66 15.66 1.21
N LEU A 273 4.52 14.99 1.02
CA LEU A 273 4.45 13.55 1.30
C LEU A 273 5.28 12.73 0.30
N ARG A 274 5.29 13.10 -0.98
CA ARG A 274 6.11 12.43 -2.00
C ARG A 274 7.60 12.44 -1.63
N CYS A 275 8.12 13.57 -1.15
CA CYS A 275 9.51 13.70 -0.70
C CYS A 275 9.86 12.75 0.44
N GLN A 276 8.90 12.42 1.32
CA GLN A 276 9.12 11.47 2.41
C GLN A 276 8.94 10.01 1.97
N LEU A 277 7.98 9.74 1.09
CA LEU A 277 7.63 8.38 0.66
C LEU A 277 8.62 7.80 -0.35
N VAL A 278 9.14 8.59 -1.29
CA VAL A 278 10.04 8.11 -2.35
C VAL A 278 11.30 7.40 -1.80
N PRO A 279 12.01 7.93 -0.79
CA PRO A 279 13.12 7.23 -0.16
C PRO A 279 12.73 5.89 0.45
N VAL A 280 11.55 5.80 1.08
CA VAL A 280 11.02 4.54 1.63
C VAL A 280 10.81 3.53 0.51
N LEU A 281 10.12 3.92 -0.57
CA LEU A 281 9.89 3.05 -1.73
C LEU A 281 11.22 2.58 -2.35
N ALA A 282 12.18 3.48 -2.52
CA ALA A 282 13.49 3.16 -3.06
C ALA A 282 14.26 2.13 -2.19
N GLY A 283 14.13 2.22 -0.87
CA GLY A 283 14.79 1.32 0.07
C GLY A 283 14.18 -0.08 0.14
N ILE A 284 12.85 -0.20 0.02
CA ILE A 284 12.15 -1.49 0.11
C ILE A 284 11.90 -2.16 -1.24
N LEU A 285 11.88 -1.39 -2.33
CA LEU A 285 11.93 -1.91 -3.70
C LEU A 285 13.40 -2.12 -4.09
N GLU A 286 14.12 -2.96 -3.36
CA GLU A 286 15.49 -3.33 -3.67
C GLU A 286 15.62 -4.84 -3.60
N ALA A 287 16.07 -5.43 -4.71
CA ALA A 287 16.15 -6.87 -4.89
C ALA A 287 17.46 -7.45 -4.32
N ASP A 288 18.49 -6.61 -4.25
CA ASP A 288 19.76 -6.94 -3.62
C ASP A 288 19.60 -6.97 -2.10
N GLN A 289 19.75 -8.16 -1.50
CA GLN A 289 19.54 -8.37 -0.06
C GLN A 289 20.51 -7.56 0.81
N GLU A 290 21.69 -7.21 0.31
CA GLU A 290 22.67 -6.42 1.06
C GLU A 290 22.34 -4.92 1.05
N LYS A 291 21.56 -4.46 0.06
CA LYS A 291 21.18 -3.05 -0.11
C LYS A 291 19.75 -2.75 0.31
N CYS A 292 18.89 -3.77 0.33
CA CYS A 292 17.50 -3.67 0.75
C CYS A 292 17.40 -3.24 2.21
N TRP A 293 16.41 -2.40 2.50
CA TRP A 293 16.13 -1.99 3.87
C TRP A 293 15.74 -3.17 4.76
N THR A 294 16.16 -3.09 6.02
CA THR A 294 15.66 -3.97 7.08
C THR A 294 14.28 -3.51 7.57
N PHE A 295 13.59 -4.36 8.32
CA PHE A 295 12.35 -3.96 8.99
C PHE A 295 12.55 -2.78 9.94
N ASP A 296 13.69 -2.69 10.65
CA ASP A 296 13.94 -1.58 11.57
C ASP A 296 14.05 -0.24 10.82
N GLN A 297 14.75 -0.22 9.69
CA GLN A 297 14.84 0.96 8.84
C GLN A 297 13.48 1.35 8.28
N PHE A 298 12.70 0.37 7.79
CA PHE A 298 11.35 0.60 7.28
C PHE A 298 10.40 1.14 8.36
N PHE A 299 10.35 0.52 9.55
CA PHE A 299 9.48 0.96 10.63
C PHE A 299 9.88 2.31 11.19
N SER A 300 11.18 2.57 11.33
CA SER A 300 11.69 3.88 11.75
C SER A 300 11.26 4.96 10.75
N ALA A 301 11.56 4.78 9.46
CA ALA A 301 11.24 5.77 8.44
C ALA A 301 9.73 6.01 8.29
N THR A 302 8.90 4.96 8.34
CA THR A 302 7.43 5.11 8.24
C THR A 302 6.83 5.72 9.50
N THR A 303 7.38 5.42 10.68
CA THR A 303 6.98 6.07 11.94
C THR A 303 7.30 7.56 11.92
N GLU A 304 8.48 7.93 11.41
CA GLU A 304 8.87 9.35 11.24
C GLU A 304 7.89 10.10 10.33
N ILE A 305 7.42 9.48 9.24
CA ILE A 305 6.37 10.05 8.37
C ILE A 305 5.07 10.27 9.14
N LEU A 306 4.63 9.26 9.89
CA LEU A 306 3.35 9.26 10.59
C LEU A 306 3.33 10.18 11.84
N GLN A 307 4.50 10.51 12.39
CA GLN A 307 4.63 11.43 13.54
C GLN A 307 4.73 12.91 13.14
N ARG A 308 4.86 13.21 11.84
CA ARG A 308 4.88 14.59 11.35
C ARG A 308 3.48 15.20 11.37
N VAL A 309 3.41 16.47 11.73
CA VAL A 309 2.21 17.28 11.55
C VAL A 309 2.21 17.91 10.16
N SER A 310 1.02 18.18 9.63
CA SER A 310 0.88 18.89 8.37
C SER A 310 0.59 20.37 8.59
N VAL A 311 1.41 21.23 7.99
CA VAL A 311 1.14 22.68 7.88
C VAL A 311 0.71 22.98 6.46
N TYR A 312 -0.48 23.57 6.31
CA TYR A 312 -1.03 23.97 5.01
C TYR A 312 -0.54 25.36 4.65
N LEU A 313 0.01 25.50 3.45
CA LEU A 313 0.58 26.73 2.93
C LEU A 313 0.03 26.99 1.53
N PHE A 314 -0.27 28.24 1.20
CA PHE A 314 -0.61 28.67 -0.15
C PHE A 314 0.39 29.72 -0.62
N SER A 315 1.12 29.41 -1.69
CA SER A 315 2.06 30.33 -2.34
C SER A 315 1.30 31.25 -3.28
N LEU A 316 1.20 32.54 -2.95
CA LEU A 316 0.38 33.48 -3.72
C LEU A 316 0.96 33.78 -5.10
N GLN A 317 2.27 33.92 -5.25
CA GLN A 317 2.88 34.18 -6.57
C GLN A 317 2.76 33.02 -7.54
N GLN A 318 2.79 31.79 -7.01
CA GLN A 318 2.72 30.56 -7.79
C GLN A 318 1.28 30.07 -7.95
N ALA A 319 0.35 30.60 -7.14
CA ALA A 319 -1.02 30.10 -7.03
C ALA A 319 -1.08 28.58 -6.74
N THR A 320 -0.17 28.10 -5.88
CA THR A 320 -0.04 26.68 -5.54
C THR A 320 -0.28 26.43 -4.06
N ALA A 321 -1.04 25.37 -3.76
CA ALA A 321 -1.18 24.85 -2.41
C ALA A 321 -0.08 23.83 -2.10
N HIS A 322 0.46 23.90 -0.88
CA HIS A 322 1.49 23.03 -0.35
C HIS A 322 1.02 22.45 0.98
N ARG A 323 1.39 21.19 1.22
CA ARG A 323 1.23 20.52 2.51
C ARG A 323 2.61 20.10 3.00
N LEU A 324 3.10 20.79 4.01
CA LEU A 324 4.43 20.60 4.56
C LEU A 324 4.36 19.60 5.72
N TYR A 325 5.21 18.58 5.70
CA TYR A 325 5.28 17.55 6.73
C TYR A 325 6.48 17.77 7.63
N ILE A 326 6.23 18.18 8.87
CA ILE A 326 7.27 18.63 9.79
C ILE A 326 6.96 18.13 11.20
N HIS A 327 7.97 17.87 12.05
CA HIS A 327 7.69 17.47 13.42
C HIS A 327 7.23 18.67 14.25
N HIS A 328 6.31 18.42 15.17
CA HIS A 328 5.76 19.47 16.05
C HIS A 328 6.83 20.18 16.90
N TYR A 329 7.95 19.52 17.18
CA TYR A 329 9.08 20.07 17.93
C TYR A 329 10.13 20.79 17.06
N ASN A 330 10.05 20.71 15.73
CA ASN A 330 10.96 21.45 14.86
C ASN A 330 10.72 22.97 15.00
N THR A 331 11.75 23.74 14.68
CA THR A 331 11.74 25.19 14.78
C THR A 331 11.23 25.84 13.51
N ALA A 332 10.87 27.13 13.59
CA ALA A 332 10.47 27.92 12.45
C ALA A 332 11.59 28.02 11.39
N ALA A 333 12.87 27.99 11.79
CA ALA A 333 13.98 27.94 10.84
C ALA A 333 13.89 26.69 9.93
N ILE A 334 13.68 25.52 10.50
CA ILE A 334 13.50 24.25 9.75
C ILE A 334 12.24 24.32 8.88
N PHE A 335 11.16 24.92 9.39
CA PHE A 335 9.95 25.15 8.61
C PHE A 335 10.23 26.02 7.37
N CYS A 336 10.93 27.15 7.52
CA CYS A 336 11.27 28.04 6.41
C CYS A 336 12.19 27.37 5.37
N GLU A 337 13.12 26.51 5.80
CA GLU A 337 13.94 25.69 4.89
C GLU A 337 13.07 24.73 4.07
N GLU A 338 12.09 24.08 4.69
CA GLU A 338 11.15 23.20 4.00
C GLU A 338 10.22 23.98 3.06
N VAL A 339 9.81 25.19 3.43
CA VAL A 339 9.09 26.11 2.52
C VAL A 339 9.96 26.42 1.30
N ALA A 340 11.23 26.77 1.51
CA ALA A 340 12.16 27.08 0.43
C ALA A 340 12.38 25.87 -0.50
N SER A 341 12.53 24.66 0.04
CA SER A 341 12.71 23.44 -0.75
C SER A 341 11.48 23.13 -1.64
N GLN A 342 10.28 23.43 -1.14
CA GLN A 342 9.05 23.13 -1.86
C GLN A 342 8.62 24.22 -2.85
N THR A 343 8.83 25.49 -2.50
CA THR A 343 8.38 26.66 -3.26
C THR A 343 9.49 27.30 -4.07
N GLY A 344 10.76 27.15 -3.70
CA GLY A 344 11.88 27.90 -4.30
C GLY A 344 12.05 29.32 -3.73
N VAL A 345 11.14 29.80 -2.87
CA VAL A 345 11.22 31.13 -2.27
C VAL A 345 12.30 31.13 -1.18
N GLY A 346 13.35 31.95 -1.36
CA GLY A 346 14.49 32.01 -0.44
C GLY A 346 14.11 32.51 0.95
N LEU A 347 14.85 32.09 1.98
CA LEU A 347 14.51 32.34 3.40
C LEU A 347 14.21 33.82 3.73
N GLU A 348 15.02 34.75 3.23
CA GLU A 348 14.88 36.20 3.46
C GLU A 348 13.68 36.83 2.71
N GLN A 349 13.16 36.12 1.71
CA GLN A 349 12.04 36.59 0.89
C GLN A 349 10.69 36.12 1.43
N GLN A 350 10.69 35.15 2.35
CA GLN A 350 9.45 34.56 2.87
C GLN A 350 8.72 35.52 3.80
N HIS A 351 7.54 35.94 3.38
CA HIS A 351 6.61 36.73 4.20
C HIS A 351 5.32 35.93 4.41
N PHE A 352 4.99 35.64 5.66
CA PHE A 352 3.85 34.78 6.02
C PHE A 352 2.67 35.61 6.52
N LEU A 353 1.46 35.25 6.07
CA LEU A 353 0.20 35.75 6.61
C LEU A 353 -0.65 34.59 7.13
N PHE A 354 -1.49 34.86 8.12
CA PHE A 354 -2.55 33.95 8.54
C PHE A 354 -3.83 34.75 8.83
N LEU A 355 -4.94 34.34 8.21
CA LEU A 355 -6.24 35.02 8.33
C LEU A 355 -6.17 36.54 8.07
N GLY A 356 -5.34 36.97 7.12
CA GLY A 356 -5.18 38.38 6.74
C GLY A 356 -4.21 39.19 7.59
N HIS A 357 -3.57 38.58 8.60
CA HIS A 357 -2.61 39.25 9.47
C HIS A 357 -1.18 38.74 9.25
N ASP A 358 -0.19 39.63 9.41
CA ASP A 358 1.23 39.27 9.39
C ASP A 358 1.56 38.25 10.48
N LEU A 359 2.19 37.14 10.08
CA LEU A 359 2.65 36.09 10.97
C LEU A 359 4.16 36.14 11.09
N SER A 360 4.66 36.73 12.19
CA SER A 360 6.09 36.77 12.49
C SER A 360 6.55 35.46 13.13
N LEU A 361 7.20 34.60 12.33
CA LEU A 361 7.80 33.36 12.79
C LEU A 361 9.23 33.60 13.28
N LYS A 362 9.42 33.67 14.60
CA LYS A 362 10.77 33.76 15.19
C LYS A 362 11.50 32.44 14.98
N GLY A 363 12.77 32.47 14.56
CA GLY A 363 13.53 31.27 14.20
C GLY A 363 13.55 30.14 15.25
N SER A 364 13.47 30.45 16.55
CA SER A 364 13.41 29.47 17.65
C SER A 364 12.00 28.98 18.03
N MET A 365 10.95 29.58 17.46
CA MET A 365 9.56 29.17 17.69
C MET A 365 9.36 27.75 17.20
N LYS A 366 8.73 26.89 18.01
CA LYS A 366 8.41 25.51 17.62
C LYS A 366 7.11 25.47 16.81
N VAL A 367 7.02 24.52 15.87
CA VAL A 367 5.83 24.33 15.00
C VAL A 367 4.56 24.07 15.81
N VAL A 368 4.64 23.40 16.95
CA VAL A 368 3.49 23.19 17.85
C VAL A 368 2.82 24.50 18.30
N ASN A 369 3.55 25.62 18.27
CA ASN A 369 3.05 26.94 18.64
C ASN A 369 2.55 27.75 17.43
N PHE A 370 2.53 27.15 16.23
CA PHE A 370 1.98 27.80 15.04
C PHE A 370 0.45 27.83 15.11
N PRO A 371 -0.21 28.75 14.40
CA PRO A 371 -1.66 28.66 14.22
C PRO A 371 -2.05 27.33 13.57
N SER A 372 -3.20 26.79 13.96
CA SER A 372 -3.76 25.61 13.31
C SER A 372 -4.17 25.95 11.87
N THR A 373 -3.72 25.14 10.92
CA THR A 373 -3.96 25.36 9.49
C THR A 373 -4.78 24.25 8.89
N SER A 374 -5.48 24.54 7.79
CA SER A 374 -6.27 23.59 7.03
C SER A 374 -6.26 23.96 5.53
N PRO A 375 -6.77 23.11 4.62
CA PRO A 375 -6.91 23.49 3.21
C PRO A 375 -7.71 24.79 2.99
N SER A 376 -8.69 25.07 3.84
CA SER A 376 -9.52 26.29 3.77
C SER A 376 -8.94 27.47 4.56
N GLN A 377 -7.99 27.21 5.47
CA GLN A 377 -7.29 28.21 6.27
C GLN A 377 -5.78 27.95 6.27
N PRO A 378 -5.10 28.08 5.12
CA PRO A 378 -3.66 27.90 5.02
C PRO A 378 -2.90 29.13 5.54
N LEU A 379 -1.62 28.96 5.85
CA LEU A 379 -0.67 30.08 5.84
C LEU A 379 -0.55 30.60 4.41
N LEU A 380 -0.52 31.91 4.21
CA LEU A 380 -0.22 32.49 2.90
C LEU A 380 1.26 32.86 2.85
N LEU A 381 1.94 32.48 1.77
CA LEU A 381 3.31 32.89 1.47
C LEU A 381 3.33 33.97 0.39
N LEU A 382 4.04 35.04 0.69
CA LEU A 382 4.42 36.11 -0.23
C LEU A 382 5.94 36.17 -0.31
N SER A 383 6.50 36.07 -1.51
CA SER A 383 7.88 36.45 -1.81
C SER A 383 8.00 37.98 -1.91
N ARG A 384 9.04 38.57 -1.33
CA ARG A 384 9.30 40.02 -1.39
C ARG A 384 9.92 40.48 -2.72
N THR A 385 10.13 39.58 -3.68
CA THR A 385 10.66 39.88 -5.01
C THR A 385 9.77 39.31 -6.12
N PRO A 386 9.65 39.99 -7.28
CA PRO A 386 8.90 39.45 -8.40
C PRO A 386 9.65 38.26 -9.02
N GLU A 387 9.10 37.05 -8.86
CA GLU A 387 9.55 35.84 -9.57
C GLU A 387 8.57 35.48 -10.69
N THR A 388 9.09 34.83 -11.74
CA THR A 388 8.31 34.30 -12.85
C THR A 388 7.19 33.37 -12.38
N HIS A 389 5.95 33.67 -12.79
CA HIS A 389 4.76 32.88 -12.47
C HIS A 389 4.93 31.40 -12.89
N ALA A 390 5.24 30.53 -11.94
CA ALA A 390 5.04 29.10 -12.10
C ALA A 390 3.56 28.81 -11.84
N GLY A 391 2.72 28.93 -12.86
CA GLY A 391 1.34 28.46 -12.77
C GLY A 391 1.29 26.95 -12.47
N LEU A 392 0.15 26.46 -12.00
CA LEU A 392 -0.09 25.02 -11.86
C LEU A 392 0.30 24.33 -13.17
N PRO A 393 1.15 23.28 -13.16
CA PRO A 393 1.35 22.47 -14.35
C PRO A 393 -0.02 21.92 -14.75
N PHE A 394 -0.57 22.47 -15.84
CA PHE A 394 -1.86 22.08 -16.38
C PHE A 394 -1.81 20.58 -16.66
N ARG A 395 -2.68 19.82 -15.99
CA ARG A 395 -2.85 18.39 -16.22
C ARG A 395 -3.56 18.21 -17.56
N GLU A 396 -2.79 18.03 -18.62
CA GLU A 396 -3.37 17.51 -19.85
C GLU A 396 -3.90 16.10 -19.54
N ARG A 397 -5.23 15.93 -19.60
CA ARG A 397 -5.86 14.61 -19.54
C ARG A 397 -5.41 13.87 -20.79
N MET A 398 -4.33 13.08 -20.69
CA MET A 398 -3.93 12.16 -21.73
C MET A 398 -5.16 11.35 -22.15
N SER A 399 -5.57 11.54 -23.41
CA SER A 399 -6.82 11.02 -23.95
C SER A 399 -7.02 9.53 -23.63
N GLU A 400 -8.24 9.18 -23.22
CA GLU A 400 -8.68 7.85 -22.76
C GLU A 400 -8.56 6.71 -23.79
N ARG A 401 -7.90 6.90 -24.94
CA ARG A 401 -7.96 5.94 -26.04
C ARG A 401 -7.06 4.70 -25.93
N HIS A 402 -6.17 4.60 -24.94
CA HIS A 402 -5.23 3.46 -24.84
C HIS A 402 -5.23 2.67 -23.52
N ARG A 403 -5.94 3.09 -22.46
CA ARG A 403 -5.92 2.37 -21.16
C ARG A 403 -7.05 1.36 -20.97
N LEU A 404 -8.20 1.54 -21.64
CA LEU A 404 -9.37 0.65 -21.53
C LEU A 404 -9.18 -0.75 -22.14
N ARG A 405 -8.03 -1.05 -22.77
CA ARG A 405 -7.75 -2.40 -23.32
C ARG A 405 -6.94 -3.32 -22.39
N ASN A 406 -6.39 -2.83 -21.28
CA ASN A 406 -5.57 -3.64 -20.37
C ASN A 406 -6.15 -3.78 -18.95
N SER A 407 -7.30 -3.19 -18.64
CA SER A 407 -7.93 -3.22 -17.31
C SER A 407 -9.03 -4.26 -17.13
N ARG A 408 -9.20 -5.21 -18.06
CA ARG A 408 -9.97 -6.43 -17.74
C ARG A 408 -9.06 -7.40 -16.99
N ILE A 409 -8.94 -7.13 -15.70
CA ILE A 409 -8.53 -8.10 -14.69
C ILE A 409 -9.65 -9.14 -14.63
N VAL A 410 -9.38 -10.31 -15.20
CA VAL A 410 -10.06 -11.57 -14.88
C VAL A 410 -8.99 -12.52 -14.41
#